data_AF-A0A7Z0SH23-F1
#
_entry.id   AF-A0A7Z0SH23-F1
#
_cell.length_a   1.000
_cell.length_b   1.000
_cell.length_c   1.000
_cell.angle_alpha   90.00
_cell.angle_beta   90.00
_cell.angle_gamma   90.00
#
_symmetry.space_group_name_H-M   'P 1'
#
loop_
_entity.id
_entity.type
_entity.pdbx_description
1 polymer ?
#
loop_
_entity_poly.entity_id
_entity_poly.type
_entity_poly.pdbx_seq_one_letter_code
_entity_poly.pdbx_strand_id
1 'polypeptide(L)'
;MMHAKSRQLPSLAMRSRAKSKVLLQQGQALVEGLVVLLALMSLWVGVSWLARFQDMALQASHASRYAAFSLSRNLEANIENDMRRHFFSGPAHQWSDRRGKRLLSSALDEIDVQTHRQTALAVQAQPGGALLHAQALRQDWRLDDTGVLAVQLSAAPRLGLASLHNNLPADGLAYFDSQNLLLQRHTSLLTGAGHAADDMAVQQTVANSSLAWSNSANSSYVHGKKIASAMTAVDAGWGRPQPVFDWLEPWSGHVPESHLRN
;
A
#
# COMPACT_ATOMS: atom_id res chain seq x y z
N MET A 1 61.96 -7.85 -94.43
CA MET A 1 61.99 -9.10 -95.21
C MET A 1 61.59 -10.23 -94.26
N MET A 2 60.72 -11.16 -94.72
CA MET A 2 60.09 -12.30 -94.00
C MET A 2 58.99 -11.91 -92.97
N HIS A 3 57.71 -12.03 -93.35
CA HIS A 3 56.79 -13.19 -93.20
C HIS A 3 56.33 -13.41 -91.75
N ALA A 4 55.10 -13.79 -91.39
CA ALA A 4 53.75 -13.88 -91.97
C ALA A 4 52.86 -14.50 -90.85
N LYS A 5 51.52 -14.45 -91.05
CA LYS A 5 50.46 -15.28 -90.40
C LYS A 5 50.09 -15.00 -88.93
N SER A 6 48.86 -15.19 -88.46
CA SER A 6 47.49 -15.29 -89.02
C SER A 6 46.53 -15.54 -87.84
N ARG A 7 45.34 -14.91 -87.89
CA ARG A 7 44.05 -15.22 -87.22
C ARG A 7 43.96 -16.45 -86.29
N GLN A 8 43.30 -16.25 -85.13
CA GLN A 8 42.25 -17.14 -84.60
C GLN A 8 41.39 -16.43 -83.53
N LEU A 9 40.08 -16.34 -83.77
CA LEU A 9 38.97 -16.34 -82.78
C LEU A 9 38.28 -17.71 -82.93
N PRO A 10 37.37 -18.21 -82.07
CA PRO A 10 36.83 -17.73 -80.78
C PRO A 10 36.83 -18.83 -79.67
N SER A 11 36.37 -18.53 -78.45
CA SER A 11 35.79 -19.56 -77.56
C SER A 11 35.02 -18.93 -76.37
N LEU A 12 33.73 -19.27 -76.33
CA LEU A 12 32.76 -19.00 -75.28
C LEU A 12 32.92 -20.10 -74.21
N ALA A 13 33.22 -19.75 -72.97
CA ALA A 13 33.07 -20.68 -71.84
C ALA A 13 32.80 -19.93 -70.53
N MET A 14 31.51 -19.79 -70.24
CA MET A 14 30.86 -19.96 -68.94
C MET A 14 31.76 -20.60 -67.87
N ARG A 15 31.91 -19.96 -66.69
CA ARG A 15 31.48 -20.55 -65.41
C ARG A 15 31.83 -19.68 -64.20
N SER A 16 30.80 -19.58 -63.37
CA SER A 16 30.77 -19.10 -62.01
C SER A 16 31.97 -19.54 -61.16
N ARG A 17 32.43 -18.61 -60.32
CA ARG A 17 32.81 -18.92 -58.95
C ARG A 17 32.66 -17.67 -58.10
N ALA A 18 31.42 -17.44 -57.64
CA ALA A 18 31.22 -16.70 -56.41
C ALA A 18 31.97 -17.49 -55.32
N LYS A 19 33.14 -16.99 -54.92
CA LYS A 19 33.87 -17.51 -53.77
C LYS A 19 33.02 -17.15 -52.56
N SER A 20 32.22 -18.10 -52.04
CA SER A 20 31.66 -17.94 -50.70
C SER A 20 32.86 -17.90 -49.75
N LYS A 21 33.08 -16.73 -49.14
CA LYS A 21 33.91 -16.65 -47.95
C LYS A 21 33.14 -17.40 -46.87
N VAL A 22 33.35 -18.71 -46.78
CA VAL A 22 33.09 -19.44 -45.54
C VAL A 22 34.10 -18.86 -44.55
N LEU A 23 33.66 -17.83 -43.82
CA LEU A 23 34.35 -17.35 -42.64
C LEU A 23 34.40 -18.56 -41.70
N LEU A 24 35.60 -19.13 -41.58
CA LEU A 24 35.91 -20.18 -40.63
C LEU A 24 35.54 -19.66 -39.24
N GLN A 25 34.38 -20.11 -38.74
CA GLN A 25 33.82 -19.84 -37.42
C GLN A 25 34.68 -20.59 -36.38
N GLN A 26 35.92 -20.15 -36.21
CA GLN A 26 36.87 -20.74 -35.26
C GLN A 26 36.61 -20.14 -33.88
N GLY A 27 35.91 -20.89 -33.02
CA GLY A 27 35.82 -20.62 -31.58
C GLY A 27 34.98 -19.41 -31.13
N GLN A 28 34.57 -18.52 -32.03
CA GLN A 28 33.79 -17.32 -31.66
C GLN A 28 32.44 -17.66 -31.03
N ALA A 29 31.74 -18.69 -31.52
CA ALA A 29 30.47 -19.13 -30.94
C ALA A 29 30.62 -19.61 -29.48
N LEU A 30 31.78 -20.19 -29.12
CA LEU A 30 32.06 -20.62 -27.76
C LEU A 30 32.28 -19.41 -26.83
N VAL A 31 33.01 -18.41 -27.32
CA VAL A 31 33.22 -17.15 -26.58
C VAL A 31 31.91 -16.38 -26.41
N GLU A 32 31.12 -16.25 -27.47
CA GLU A 32 29.79 -15.62 -27.41
C GLU A 32 28.85 -16.37 -26.47
N GLY A 33 28.83 -17.71 -26.52
CA GLY A 33 28.07 -18.54 -25.59
C GLY A 33 28.50 -18.36 -24.13
N LEU A 34 29.81 -18.28 -23.87
CA LEU A 34 30.34 -18.02 -22.52
C LEU A 34 29.91 -16.65 -21.99
N VAL A 35 29.97 -15.62 -22.83
CA VAL A 35 29.54 -14.27 -22.47
C VAL A 35 28.05 -14.22 -22.16
N VAL A 36 27.21 -14.84 -22.99
CA VAL A 36 25.77 -14.92 -22.75
C VAL A 36 25.46 -15.69 -21.46
N LEU A 37 26.15 -16.81 -21.21
CA LEU A 37 25.96 -17.59 -19.99
C LEU A 37 26.36 -16.80 -18.73
N LEU A 38 27.47 -16.05 -18.79
CA LEU A 38 27.90 -15.18 -17.72
C LEU A 38 26.88 -14.06 -17.46
N ALA A 39 26.32 -13.46 -18.51
CA ALA A 39 25.27 -12.46 -18.41
C ALA A 39 24.00 -13.03 -17.75
N LEU A 40 23.57 -14.23 -18.14
CA LEU A 40 22.40 -14.90 -17.55
C LEU A 40 22.61 -15.24 -16.07
N MET A 41 23.78 -15.78 -15.71
CA MET A 41 24.14 -16.04 -14.32
C MET A 41 24.15 -14.75 -13.49
N SER A 42 24.69 -13.67 -14.04
CA SER A 42 24.73 -12.36 -13.36
C SER A 42 23.31 -11.81 -13.14
N LEU A 43 22.43 -11.94 -14.14
CA LEU A 43 21.03 -11.54 -14.03
C LEU A 43 20.30 -12.38 -12.99
N TRP A 44 20.52 -13.69 -12.95
CA TRP A 44 19.92 -14.58 -11.95
C TRP A 44 20.29 -14.17 -10.51
N VAL A 45 21.56 -13.87 -10.28
CA VAL A 45 22.05 -13.38 -8.98
C VAL A 45 21.44 -12.01 -8.65
N GLY A 46 21.40 -11.09 -9.62
CA GLY A 46 20.82 -9.77 -9.45
C GLY A 46 19.32 -9.79 -9.11
N VAL A 47 18.54 -10.63 -9.79
CA VAL A 47 17.11 -10.82 -9.52
C VAL A 47 16.89 -11.41 -8.13
N SER A 48 17.68 -12.43 -7.75
CA SER A 48 17.59 -13.05 -6.43
C SER A 48 17.95 -12.07 -5.30
N TRP A 49 18.94 -11.20 -5.53
CA TRP A 49 19.32 -10.15 -4.60
C TRP A 49 18.21 -9.09 -4.47
N LEU A 50 17.66 -8.60 -5.58
CA LEU A 50 16.57 -7.62 -5.59
C LEU A 50 15.30 -8.14 -4.92
N ALA A 51 14.95 -9.41 -5.16
CA ALA A 51 13.76 -10.05 -4.60
C ALA A 51 13.76 -10.00 -3.06
N ARG A 52 14.92 -10.09 -2.41
CA ARG A 52 15.05 -9.98 -0.94
C ARG A 52 14.64 -8.60 -0.44
N PHE A 53 15.09 -7.54 -1.11
CA PHE A 53 14.70 -6.17 -0.75
C PHE A 53 13.24 -5.90 -1.06
N GLN A 54 12.71 -6.46 -2.15
CA GLN A 54 11.30 -6.35 -2.48
C GLN A 54 10.43 -7.02 -1.41
N ASP A 55 10.82 -8.20 -0.93
CA ASP A 55 10.13 -8.89 0.15
C ASP A 55 10.19 -8.08 1.47
N MET A 56 11.36 -7.56 1.86
CA MET A 56 11.49 -6.65 3.01
C MET A 56 10.59 -5.42 2.86
N ALA A 57 10.51 -4.83 1.67
CA ALA A 57 9.63 -3.70 1.37
C ALA A 57 8.14 -4.05 1.47
N LEU A 58 7.76 -5.27 1.09
CA LEU A 58 6.39 -5.77 1.24
C LEU A 58 6.05 -5.98 2.71
N GLN A 59 6.93 -6.62 3.48
CA GLN A 59 6.77 -6.77 4.93
C GLN A 59 6.65 -5.41 5.61
N ALA A 60 7.47 -4.44 5.21
CA ALA A 60 7.38 -3.07 5.70
C ALA A 60 6.04 -2.40 5.37
N SER A 61 5.49 -2.64 4.18
CA SER A 61 4.16 -2.13 3.82
C SER A 61 3.03 -2.80 4.58
N HIS A 62 3.13 -4.10 4.86
CA HIS A 62 2.12 -4.81 5.66
C HIS A 62 2.17 -4.38 7.12
N ALA A 63 3.38 -4.24 7.67
CA ALA A 63 3.62 -3.72 9.02
C ALA A 63 3.08 -2.29 9.19
N SER A 64 3.37 -1.37 8.25
CA SER A 64 2.87 0.02 8.34
C SER A 64 1.35 0.09 8.32
N ARG A 65 0.70 -0.72 7.47
CA ARG A 65 -0.77 -0.81 7.39
C ARG A 65 -1.35 -1.40 8.66
N TYR A 66 -0.80 -2.53 9.13
CA TYR A 66 -1.23 -3.17 10.37
C TYR A 66 -1.16 -2.18 11.54
N ALA A 67 -0.05 -1.45 11.65
CA ALA A 67 0.13 -0.46 12.70
C ALA A 67 -0.87 0.70 12.59
N ALA A 68 -1.06 1.25 11.40
CA ALA A 68 -2.01 2.34 11.18
C ALA A 68 -3.45 1.92 11.53
N PHE A 69 -3.88 0.70 11.14
CA PHE A 69 -5.20 0.17 11.47
C PHE A 69 -5.36 -0.24 12.94
N SER A 70 -4.29 -0.69 13.60
CA SER A 70 -4.35 -1.02 15.02
C SER A 70 -4.49 0.26 15.86
N LEU A 71 -3.66 1.26 15.55
CA LEU A 71 -3.69 2.57 16.21
C LEU A 71 -4.99 3.35 15.94
N SER A 72 -5.65 3.14 14.79
CA SER A 72 -6.96 3.74 14.53
C SER A 72 -8.08 3.16 15.41
N ARG A 73 -7.89 1.93 15.94
CA ARG A 73 -8.82 1.30 16.89
C ARG A 73 -8.46 1.62 18.34
N ASN A 74 -7.17 1.62 18.67
CA ASN A 74 -6.67 1.98 20.00
C ASN A 74 -5.36 2.77 19.88
N LEU A 75 -5.45 4.08 20.12
CA LEU A 75 -4.33 5.01 19.99
C LEU A 75 -3.20 4.77 21.01
N GLU A 76 -3.50 4.12 22.14
CA GLU A 76 -2.54 3.86 23.23
C GLU A 76 -1.89 2.47 23.12
N ALA A 77 -2.22 1.69 22.09
CA ALA A 77 -1.70 0.34 21.94
C ALA A 77 -0.18 0.37 21.65
N ASN A 78 0.61 -0.28 22.52
CA ASN A 78 2.02 -0.51 22.26
C ASN A 78 2.21 -1.69 21.30
N ILE A 79 2.13 -1.41 20.01
CA ILE A 79 2.16 -2.42 18.93
C ILE A 79 3.54 -2.65 18.32
N GLU A 80 4.52 -1.84 18.69
CA GLU A 80 5.80 -1.77 17.98
C GLU A 80 6.58 -3.09 18.05
N ASN A 81 6.76 -3.63 19.25
CA ASN A 81 7.50 -4.88 19.47
C ASN A 81 6.82 -6.09 18.83
N ASP A 82 5.49 -6.17 18.97
CA ASP A 82 4.71 -7.28 18.42
C ASP A 82 4.73 -7.25 16.89
N MET A 83 4.59 -6.06 16.29
CA MET A 83 4.70 -5.86 14.85
C MET A 83 6.11 -6.21 14.35
N ARG A 84 7.17 -5.71 15.00
CA ARG A 84 8.57 -6.02 14.62
C ARG A 84 8.80 -7.54 14.56
N ARG A 85 8.36 -8.26 15.60
CA ARG A 85 8.47 -9.73 15.65
C ARG A 85 7.61 -10.41 14.59
N HIS A 86 6.37 -9.98 14.40
CA HIS A 86 5.46 -10.63 13.46
C HIS A 86 5.92 -10.52 12.00
N PHE A 87 6.37 -9.34 11.57
CA PHE A 87 6.68 -9.07 10.15
C PHE A 87 8.15 -9.24 9.77
N PHE A 88 9.08 -9.18 10.74
CA PHE A 88 10.53 -9.21 10.45
C PHE A 88 11.29 -10.35 11.13
N SER A 89 10.61 -11.21 11.88
CA SER A 89 11.23 -12.38 12.52
C SER A 89 10.65 -13.70 11.99
N GLY A 90 11.32 -14.81 12.31
CA GLY A 90 10.91 -16.14 11.91
C GLY A 90 11.70 -16.73 10.73
N PRO A 91 11.43 -17.99 10.37
CA PRO A 91 12.22 -18.74 9.38
C PRO A 91 12.07 -18.20 7.96
N ALA A 92 10.94 -17.56 7.63
CA ALA A 92 10.72 -16.94 6.32
C ALA A 92 11.48 -15.60 6.14
N HIS A 93 11.90 -14.95 7.23
CA HIS A 93 12.48 -13.60 7.23
C HIS A 93 13.98 -13.62 7.56
N GLN A 94 14.71 -14.55 6.91
CA GLN A 94 16.16 -14.72 7.07
C GLN A 94 16.93 -14.07 5.92
N TRP A 95 16.66 -12.80 5.64
CA TRP A 95 17.34 -12.09 4.57
C TRP A 95 18.84 -11.96 4.87
N SER A 96 19.65 -12.30 3.88
CA SER A 96 21.11 -12.26 3.94
C SER A 96 21.69 -11.45 2.78
N ASP A 97 22.88 -10.91 3.00
CA ASP A 97 23.69 -10.27 1.97
C ASP A 97 24.31 -11.33 1.02
N ARG A 98 25.11 -10.88 0.05
CA ARG A 98 25.83 -11.78 -0.86
C ARG A 98 26.90 -12.65 -0.18
N ARG A 99 27.34 -12.25 1.02
CA ARG A 99 28.34 -12.96 1.85
C ARG A 99 27.66 -13.91 2.86
N GLY A 100 26.33 -14.01 2.85
CA GLY A 100 25.56 -14.84 3.77
C GLY A 100 25.36 -14.25 5.16
N LYS A 101 25.75 -12.99 5.40
CA LYS A 101 25.47 -12.30 6.67
C LYS A 101 24.03 -11.81 6.70
N ARG A 102 23.36 -11.91 7.84
CA ARG A 102 21.98 -11.43 7.99
C ARG A 102 21.90 -9.92 7.82
N LEU A 103 20.91 -9.47 7.03
CA LEU A 103 20.62 -8.05 6.81
C LEU A 103 19.94 -7.41 8.03
N LEU A 104 19.14 -8.18 8.76
CA LEU A 104 18.51 -7.77 10.01
C LEU A 104 19.01 -8.63 11.17
N SER A 105 19.36 -7.98 12.27
CA SER A 105 19.70 -8.63 13.53
C SER A 105 18.50 -9.32 14.16
N SER A 106 18.73 -10.21 15.12
CA SER A 106 17.67 -10.81 15.93
C SER A 106 16.96 -9.80 16.84
N ALA A 107 17.64 -8.70 17.19
CA ALA A 107 17.08 -7.62 17.99
C ALA A 107 16.21 -6.66 17.16
N LEU A 108 16.39 -6.66 15.83
CA LEU A 108 15.67 -5.80 14.89
C LEU A 108 15.89 -4.29 15.12
N ASP A 109 17.05 -3.89 15.64
CA ASP A 109 17.42 -2.48 15.86
C ASP A 109 17.45 -1.67 14.55
N GLU A 110 17.55 -2.37 13.42
CA GLU A 110 17.54 -1.79 12.07
C GLU A 110 16.16 -1.32 11.60
N ILE A 111 15.10 -1.76 12.29
CA ILE A 111 13.74 -1.32 12.03
C ILE A 111 13.48 -0.09 12.89
N ASP A 112 12.86 0.95 12.33
CA ASP A 112 12.38 2.10 13.07
C ASP A 112 10.94 2.38 12.70
N VAL A 113 10.14 2.73 13.72
CA VAL A 113 8.69 2.90 13.60
C VAL A 113 8.35 4.26 14.15
N GLN A 114 7.93 5.15 13.27
CA GLN A 114 7.56 6.51 13.64
C GLN A 114 6.08 6.71 13.42
N THR A 115 5.39 7.12 14.47
CA THR A 115 3.98 7.46 14.43
C THR A 115 3.84 8.97 14.55
N HIS A 116 3.22 9.59 13.56
CA HIS A 116 2.96 11.03 13.55
C HIS A 116 1.48 11.27 13.33
N ARG A 117 0.89 12.16 14.13
CA ARG A 117 -0.43 12.71 13.85
C ARG A 117 -0.26 14.05 13.16
N GLN A 118 -0.71 14.12 11.92
CA GLN A 118 -0.69 15.35 11.14
C GLN A 118 -1.83 16.27 11.59
N THR A 119 -1.67 17.57 11.33
CA THR A 119 -2.69 18.58 11.60
C THR A 119 -3.99 18.26 10.87
N ALA A 120 -5.12 18.59 11.50
CA ALA A 120 -6.43 18.48 10.87
C ALA A 120 -6.47 19.25 9.53
N LEU A 121 -7.24 18.72 8.59
CA LEU A 121 -7.52 19.33 7.31
C LEU A 121 -8.11 20.73 7.49
N ALA A 122 -7.75 21.62 6.57
CA ALA A 122 -8.33 22.95 6.49
C ALA A 122 -9.87 22.85 6.40
N VAL A 123 -10.58 23.82 7.00
CA VAL A 123 -12.04 23.81 7.11
C VAL A 123 -12.74 23.57 5.77
N GLN A 124 -12.17 24.08 4.68
CA GLN A 124 -12.67 23.97 3.31
C GLN A 124 -12.55 22.54 2.73
N ALA A 125 -11.59 21.76 3.22
CA ALA A 125 -11.36 20.38 2.81
C ALA A 125 -12.12 19.37 3.68
N GLN A 126 -12.81 19.83 4.73
CA GLN A 126 -13.63 19.00 5.59
C GLN A 126 -15.06 18.85 5.05
N PRO A 127 -15.81 17.79 5.43
CA PRO A 127 -17.20 17.61 5.04
C PRO A 127 -18.06 18.86 5.31
N GLY A 128 -18.79 19.31 4.29
CA GLY A 128 -19.61 20.53 4.34
C GLY A 128 -18.81 21.85 4.30
N GLY A 129 -17.48 21.79 4.23
CA GLY A 129 -16.61 22.96 4.09
C GLY A 129 -16.79 23.99 5.20
N ALA A 130 -16.84 25.26 4.78
CA ALA A 130 -17.02 26.43 5.66
C ALA A 130 -18.48 26.91 5.78
N LEU A 131 -19.46 26.07 5.45
CA LEU A 131 -20.87 26.44 5.62
C LEU A 131 -21.18 26.66 7.11
N LEU A 132 -22.09 27.61 7.39
CA LEU A 132 -22.46 28.08 8.73
C LEU A 132 -22.71 26.94 9.74
N HIS A 133 -23.35 25.87 9.27
CA HIS A 133 -23.80 24.74 10.08
C HIS A 133 -22.92 23.50 9.95
N ALA A 134 -21.93 23.51 9.05
CA ALA A 134 -21.12 22.33 8.76
C ALA A 134 -20.26 21.90 9.94
N GLN A 135 -19.71 22.85 10.71
CA GLN A 135 -18.91 22.51 11.89
C GLN A 135 -19.74 21.83 12.98
N ALA A 136 -20.92 22.37 13.29
CA ALA A 136 -21.81 21.78 14.28
C ALA A 136 -22.25 20.37 13.86
N LEU A 137 -22.61 20.17 12.59
CA LEU A 137 -22.95 18.85 12.06
C LEU A 137 -21.77 17.87 12.09
N ARG A 138 -20.55 18.34 11.77
CA ARG A 138 -19.33 17.52 11.87
C ARG A 138 -19.09 17.04 13.30
N GLN A 139 -19.30 17.91 14.29
CA GLN A 139 -19.14 17.56 15.70
C GLN A 139 -20.24 16.60 16.16
N ASP A 140 -21.50 16.90 15.85
CA ASP A 140 -22.65 16.07 16.20
C ASP A 140 -22.54 14.65 15.63
N TRP A 141 -22.06 14.52 14.38
CA TRP A 141 -21.89 13.23 13.70
C TRP A 141 -20.51 12.62 13.88
N ARG A 142 -19.64 13.28 14.65
CA ARG A 142 -18.25 12.84 14.88
C ARG A 142 -17.49 12.63 13.55
N LEU A 143 -17.79 13.45 12.55
CA LEU A 143 -17.12 13.51 11.24
C LEU A 143 -15.98 14.54 11.19
N ASP A 144 -15.80 15.30 12.27
CA ASP A 144 -14.74 16.31 12.34
C ASP A 144 -13.36 15.65 12.24
N ASP A 145 -12.50 16.20 11.40
CA ASP A 145 -11.15 15.67 11.25
C ASP A 145 -10.32 16.04 12.47
N THR A 146 -9.85 15.02 13.19
CA THR A 146 -8.97 15.15 14.37
C THR A 146 -7.49 14.98 14.02
N GLY A 147 -7.16 14.91 12.73
CA GLY A 147 -5.84 14.71 12.19
C GLY A 147 -5.67 13.36 11.50
N VAL A 148 -4.79 13.36 10.51
CA VAL A 148 -4.38 12.16 9.77
C VAL A 148 -3.29 11.44 10.57
N LEU A 149 -3.55 10.18 10.91
CA LEU A 149 -2.55 9.31 11.50
C LEU A 149 -1.63 8.80 10.39
N ALA A 150 -0.34 9.08 10.50
CA ALA A 150 0.69 8.57 9.61
C ALA A 150 1.62 7.64 10.39
N VAL A 151 1.74 6.40 9.92
CA VAL A 151 2.75 5.46 10.41
C VAL A 151 3.81 5.30 9.33
N GLN A 152 5.04 5.64 9.69
CA GLN A 152 6.22 5.47 8.87
C GLN A 152 7.06 4.34 9.44
N LEU A 153 7.39 3.39 8.59
CA LEU A 153 8.31 2.31 8.88
C LEU A 153 9.58 2.51 8.06
N SER A 154 10.73 2.43 8.70
CA SER A 154 12.00 2.35 8.00
C SER A 154 12.76 1.09 8.36
N ALA A 155 13.41 0.49 7.36
CA ALA A 155 14.29 -0.66 7.53
C ALA A 155 15.65 -0.32 6.93
N ALA A 156 16.68 -0.31 7.76
CA ALA A 156 18.06 -0.01 7.40
C ALA A 156 18.92 -1.30 7.47
N PRO A 157 18.86 -2.18 6.46
CA PRO A 157 19.62 -3.43 6.45
C PRO A 157 21.12 -3.20 6.67
N ARG A 158 21.73 -4.00 7.56
CA ARG A 158 23.18 -4.00 7.80
C ARG A 158 23.88 -4.68 6.62
N LEU A 159 24.48 -3.88 5.75
CA LEU A 159 25.36 -4.36 4.69
C LEU A 159 26.80 -4.39 5.24
N GLY A 160 27.49 -5.52 5.07
CA GLY A 160 28.77 -5.75 5.73
C GLY A 160 29.88 -4.85 5.16
N LEU A 161 30.48 -4.00 6.00
CA LEU A 161 31.67 -3.23 5.66
C LEU A 161 32.72 -4.13 4.98
N ALA A 162 33.09 -3.81 3.74
CA ALA A 162 34.22 -4.43 3.09
C ALA A 162 35.46 -4.14 3.92
N SER A 163 36.09 -5.17 4.48
CA SER A 163 37.41 -5.02 5.09
C SER A 163 38.34 -4.54 3.97
N LEU A 164 38.82 -3.31 4.07
CA LEU A 164 39.80 -2.72 3.15
C LEU A 164 41.15 -3.40 3.41
N HIS A 165 41.27 -4.67 3.04
CA HIS A 165 42.53 -5.40 3.07
C HIS A 165 42.73 -6.08 1.72
N ASN A 166 43.14 -5.28 0.73
CA ASN A 166 44.28 -5.53 -0.15
C ASN A 166 44.18 -4.65 -1.41
N ASN A 167 45.34 -4.15 -1.83
CA ASN A 167 45.58 -3.35 -3.02
C ASN A 167 45.28 -4.13 -4.31
N LEU A 168 44.00 -4.40 -4.61
CA LEU A 168 43.54 -4.91 -5.90
C LEU A 168 42.65 -3.84 -6.56
N PRO A 169 43.01 -3.34 -7.75
CA PRO A 169 42.13 -2.46 -8.49
C PRO A 169 40.96 -3.33 -9.02
N ALA A 170 39.73 -2.91 -8.72
CA ALA A 170 38.45 -3.53 -9.09
C ALA A 170 37.89 -4.61 -8.15
N ASP A 171 37.58 -4.25 -6.90
CA ASP A 171 36.51 -4.96 -6.18
C ASP A 171 35.15 -4.32 -6.53
N GLY A 172 34.73 -4.46 -7.79
CA GLY A 172 33.46 -3.91 -8.28
C GLY A 172 32.24 -4.43 -7.53
N LEU A 173 32.37 -5.57 -6.86
CA LEU A 173 31.35 -6.14 -6.01
C LEU A 173 31.33 -5.48 -4.61
N ALA A 174 32.45 -4.97 -4.10
CA ALA A 174 32.51 -4.28 -2.80
C ALA A 174 31.55 -3.08 -2.73
N TYR A 175 31.31 -2.42 -3.86
CA TYR A 175 30.34 -1.34 -3.97
C TYR A 175 28.93 -1.75 -3.48
N PHE A 176 28.49 -2.98 -3.77
CA PHE A 176 27.19 -3.49 -3.34
C PHE A 176 27.12 -3.79 -1.83
N ASP A 177 28.28 -3.93 -1.17
CA ASP A 177 28.35 -4.22 0.27
C ASP A 177 28.56 -2.96 1.11
N SER A 178 29.00 -1.87 0.51
CA SER A 178 29.18 -0.57 1.19
C SER A 178 27.97 0.35 1.07
N GLN A 179 26.90 -0.07 0.37
CA GLN A 179 25.73 0.78 0.22
C GLN A 179 24.94 0.88 1.52
N ASN A 180 24.48 2.08 1.86
CA ASN A 180 23.48 2.28 2.92
C ASN A 180 22.11 2.34 2.26
N LEU A 181 21.42 1.21 2.23
CA LEU A 181 20.05 1.14 1.73
C LEU A 181 19.08 1.44 2.87
N LEU A 182 18.14 2.36 2.63
CA LEU A 182 17.06 2.68 3.55
C LEU A 182 15.73 2.42 2.85
N LEU A 183 14.98 1.44 3.35
CA LEU A 183 13.65 1.12 2.85
C LEU A 183 12.63 1.87 3.71
N GLN A 184 11.92 2.83 3.13
CA GLN A 184 10.88 3.58 3.83
C GLN A 184 9.50 3.24 3.26
N ARG A 185 8.56 2.97 4.15
CA ARG A 185 7.14 2.78 3.84
C ARG A 185 6.30 3.65 4.76
N HIS A 186 5.26 4.25 4.21
CA HIS A 186 4.33 5.06 5.00
C HIS A 186 2.89 4.63 4.71
N THR A 187 2.04 4.74 5.72
CA THR A 187 0.59 4.58 5.58
C THR A 187 -0.09 5.68 6.36
N SER A 188 -0.99 6.39 5.69
CA SER A 188 -1.76 7.49 6.28
C SER A 188 -3.23 7.10 6.31
N LEU A 189 -3.87 7.29 7.46
CA LEU A 189 -5.29 7.02 7.68
C LEU A 189 -5.94 8.23 8.33
N LEU A 190 -7.08 8.65 7.78
CA LEU A 190 -7.98 9.54 8.48
C LEU A 190 -8.61 8.75 9.64
N THR A 191 -8.47 9.24 10.87
CA THR A 191 -8.99 8.56 12.06
C THR A 191 -10.13 9.35 12.67
N GLY A 192 -11.12 8.65 13.25
CA GLY A 192 -12.26 9.30 13.89
C GLY A 192 -13.26 9.96 12.93
N ALA A 193 -13.31 9.53 11.66
CA ALA A 193 -14.20 10.10 10.64
C ALA A 193 -15.60 9.46 10.62
N GLY A 194 -16.31 9.52 11.75
CA GLY A 194 -17.72 9.08 11.86
C GLY A 194 -17.95 7.56 11.87
N HIS A 195 -16.90 6.77 12.08
CA HIS A 195 -17.05 5.32 12.27
C HIS A 195 -17.68 5.02 13.64
N ALA A 196 -18.56 4.03 13.67
CA ALA A 196 -19.18 3.50 14.88
C ALA A 196 -18.77 2.02 15.08
N ALA A 197 -18.66 1.59 16.33
CA ALA A 197 -18.31 0.21 16.65
C ALA A 197 -19.48 -0.77 16.45
N ASP A 198 -20.71 -0.28 16.57
CA ASP A 198 -21.95 -1.03 16.48
C ASP A 198 -23.12 -0.11 16.10
N ASP A 199 -24.27 -0.72 15.79
CA ASP A 199 -25.50 -0.01 15.40
C ASP A 199 -26.02 0.91 16.51
N MET A 200 -25.84 0.52 17.77
CA MET A 200 -26.24 1.33 18.92
C MET A 200 -25.46 2.64 18.99
N ALA A 201 -24.15 2.62 18.71
CA ALA A 201 -23.32 3.81 18.65
C ALA A 201 -23.70 4.72 17.48
N VAL A 202 -24.10 4.15 16.32
CA VAL A 202 -24.66 4.93 15.21
C VAL A 202 -25.95 5.62 15.65
N GLN A 203 -26.88 4.86 16.22
CA GLN A 203 -28.16 5.36 16.71
C GLN A 203 -27.99 6.49 17.72
N GLN A 204 -27.12 6.29 18.70
CA GLN A 204 -26.82 7.29 19.71
C GLN A 204 -26.23 8.57 19.09
N THR A 205 -25.37 8.44 18.08
CA THR A 205 -24.79 9.59 17.36
C THR A 205 -25.87 10.35 16.60
N VAL A 206 -26.75 9.66 15.89
CA VAL A 206 -27.86 10.26 15.13
C VAL A 206 -28.87 10.93 16.05
N ALA A 207 -29.28 10.25 17.14
CA ALA A 207 -30.24 10.77 18.10
C ALA A 207 -29.75 12.01 18.84
N ASN A 208 -28.43 12.08 19.13
CA ASN A 208 -27.83 13.24 19.80
C ASN A 208 -27.57 14.42 18.86
N SER A 209 -27.66 14.24 17.54
CA SER A 209 -27.46 15.32 16.60
C SER A 209 -28.62 16.32 16.64
N SER A 210 -28.34 17.45 17.28
CA SER A 210 -29.28 18.53 17.50
C SER A 210 -29.77 19.12 16.19
N LEU A 211 -28.82 19.48 15.32
CA LEU A 211 -29.11 20.21 14.09
C LEU A 211 -29.67 19.31 12.99
N ALA A 212 -29.27 18.04 12.96
CA ALA A 212 -29.75 17.12 11.93
C ALA A 212 -31.19 16.67 12.20
N TRP A 213 -31.47 16.15 13.40
CA TRP A 213 -32.70 15.41 13.64
C TRP A 213 -33.38 15.73 14.97
N SER A 214 -32.63 15.82 16.08
CA SER A 214 -33.26 15.79 17.41
C SER A 214 -34.15 17.01 17.68
N ASN A 215 -33.77 18.20 17.20
CA ASN A 215 -34.62 19.40 17.31
C ASN A 215 -35.93 19.26 16.52
N SER A 216 -35.86 18.74 15.29
CA SER A 216 -37.04 18.51 14.43
C SER A 216 -37.95 17.42 15.01
N ALA A 217 -37.35 16.33 15.51
CA ALA A 217 -38.05 15.25 16.18
C ALA A 217 -38.74 15.75 17.46
N ASN A 218 -38.05 16.49 18.32
CA ASN A 218 -38.61 17.06 19.55
C ASN A 218 -39.78 18.01 19.26
N SER A 219 -39.66 18.88 18.25
CA SER A 219 -40.76 19.73 17.82
C SER A 219 -41.97 18.89 17.38
N SER A 220 -41.75 17.86 16.56
CA SER A 220 -42.80 16.95 16.09
C SER A 220 -43.45 16.19 17.25
N TYR A 221 -42.69 15.72 18.23
CA TYR A 221 -43.20 15.03 19.42
C TYR A 221 -44.08 15.93 20.28
N VAL A 222 -43.69 17.18 20.48
CA VAL A 222 -44.49 18.14 21.25
C VAL A 222 -45.86 18.34 20.60
N HIS A 223 -45.93 18.46 19.28
CA HIS A 223 -47.20 18.56 18.55
C HIS A 223 -47.98 17.25 18.57
N GLY A 224 -47.30 16.13 18.31
CA GLY A 224 -47.92 14.80 18.29
C GLY A 224 -48.52 14.40 19.63
N LYS A 225 -47.84 14.68 20.75
CA LYS A 225 -48.39 14.43 22.11
C LYS A 225 -49.64 15.26 22.38
N LYS A 226 -49.68 16.53 21.95
CA LYS A 226 -50.87 17.38 22.07
C LYS A 226 -52.05 16.79 21.27
N ILE A 227 -51.81 16.41 20.01
CA ILE A 227 -52.84 15.81 19.16
C ILE A 227 -53.31 14.47 19.75
N ALA A 228 -52.38 13.60 20.15
CA ALA A 228 -52.70 12.32 20.77
C ALA A 228 -53.58 12.50 22.00
N SER A 229 -53.25 13.44 22.88
CA SER A 229 -54.05 13.71 24.09
C SER A 229 -55.49 14.14 23.78
N ALA A 230 -55.68 14.93 22.71
CA ALA A 230 -57.00 15.38 22.27
C ALA A 230 -57.80 14.27 21.56
N MET A 231 -57.12 13.43 20.77
CA MET A 231 -57.75 12.43 19.91
C MET A 231 -57.87 11.05 20.54
N THR A 232 -57.23 10.78 21.69
CA THR A 232 -57.23 9.43 22.32
C THR A 232 -58.65 8.88 22.50
N ALA A 233 -59.59 9.69 22.97
CA ALA A 233 -60.98 9.26 23.18
C ALA A 233 -61.70 8.99 21.85
N VAL A 234 -61.39 9.76 20.81
CA VAL A 234 -61.94 9.57 19.47
C VAL A 234 -61.37 8.29 18.87
N ASP A 235 -60.05 8.14 18.85
CA ASP A 235 -59.32 6.99 18.28
C ASP A 235 -59.68 5.67 18.96
N ALA A 236 -59.99 5.69 20.26
CA ALA A 236 -60.47 4.52 21.00
C ALA A 236 -61.78 3.96 20.41
N GLY A 237 -62.68 4.82 19.94
CA GLY A 237 -63.93 4.39 19.29
C GLY A 237 -63.72 3.69 17.94
N TRP A 238 -62.56 3.91 17.31
CA TRP A 238 -62.18 3.30 16.02
C TRP A 238 -61.15 2.18 16.15
N GLY A 239 -60.73 1.84 17.38
CA GLY A 239 -59.71 0.81 17.64
C GLY A 239 -58.33 1.13 17.06
N ARG A 240 -57.98 2.41 16.87
CA ARG A 240 -56.66 2.80 16.35
C ARG A 240 -55.56 2.64 17.42
N PRO A 241 -54.37 2.13 17.04
CA PRO A 241 -53.24 2.06 17.96
C PRO A 241 -52.73 3.47 18.32
N GLN A 242 -52.13 3.59 19.51
CA GLN A 242 -51.52 4.85 19.94
C GLN A 242 -50.32 5.22 19.04
N PRO A 243 -50.07 6.52 18.82
CA PRO A 243 -48.92 6.96 18.05
C PRO A 243 -47.61 6.56 18.74
N VAL A 244 -46.69 5.99 17.95
CA VAL A 244 -45.32 5.67 18.38
C VAL A 244 -44.45 6.90 18.20
N PHE A 245 -43.76 7.30 19.27
CA PHE A 245 -42.83 8.43 19.24
C PHE A 245 -41.38 7.99 19.19
N ASP A 246 -41.07 6.70 19.19
CA ASP A 246 -39.71 6.25 18.86
C ASP A 246 -39.55 6.18 17.34
N TRP A 247 -38.82 7.14 16.76
CA TRP A 247 -38.58 7.14 15.32
C TRP A 247 -37.29 6.38 14.94
N LEU A 248 -36.46 6.00 15.91
CA LEU A 248 -35.11 5.51 15.66
C LEU A 248 -34.98 4.00 15.92
N GLU A 249 -35.62 3.49 16.97
CA GLU A 249 -35.67 2.06 17.30
C GLU A 249 -36.15 1.19 16.13
N PRO A 250 -37.19 1.58 15.34
CA PRO A 250 -37.63 0.78 14.20
C PRO A 250 -36.57 0.61 13.10
N TRP A 251 -35.52 1.43 13.09
CA TRP A 251 -34.42 1.32 12.12
C TRP A 251 -33.19 0.58 12.69
N SER A 252 -33.26 0.14 13.96
CA SER A 252 -32.18 -0.64 14.58
C SER A 252 -31.91 -1.93 13.81
N GLY A 253 -30.66 -2.16 13.41
CA GLY A 253 -30.27 -3.35 12.65
C GLY A 253 -30.81 -3.42 11.23
N HIS A 254 -31.51 -2.39 10.74
CA HIS A 254 -31.96 -2.34 9.35
C HIS A 254 -30.85 -1.85 8.44
N VAL A 255 -30.24 -2.79 7.72
CA VAL A 255 -29.30 -2.51 6.63
C VAL A 255 -30.07 -2.58 5.30
N PRO A 256 -30.01 -1.56 4.43
CA PRO A 256 -30.68 -1.61 3.13
C PRO A 256 -30.24 -2.84 2.32
N GLU A 257 -31.16 -3.52 1.64
CA GLU A 257 -30.88 -4.79 0.93
C GLU A 257 -29.70 -4.69 -0.06
N SER A 258 -29.48 -3.51 -0.64
CA SER A 258 -28.35 -3.24 -1.55
C SER A 258 -26.98 -3.46 -0.91
N HIS A 259 -26.88 -3.37 0.42
CA HIS A 259 -25.64 -3.60 1.16
C HIS A 259 -25.50 -5.03 1.70
N LEU A 260 -26.56 -5.85 1.61
CA LEU A 260 -26.54 -7.26 2.03
C LEU A 260 -26.25 -8.23 0.89
N ARG A 261 -26.38 -7.79 -0.37
CA ARG A 261 -26.07 -8.57 -1.56
C ARG A 261 -24.67 -8.21 -2.07
N ASN A 262 -23.64 -8.81 -1.46
CA ASN A 262 -22.29 -8.87 -2.04
C ASN A 262 -22.10 -10.20 -2.75
#